data_AF-A0A838E1Y2-F1
#
_entry.id   AF-A0A838E1Y2-F1
#
_cell.length_a   1.000
_cell.length_b   1.000
_cell.length_c   1.000
_cell.angle_alpha   90.00
_cell.angle_beta   90.00
_cell.angle_gamma   90.00
#
_symmetry.space_group_name_H-M   'P 1'
#
loop_
_entity.id
_entity.type
_entity.pdbx_description
1 polymer ?
#
loop_
_entity_poly.entity_id
_entity_poly.type
_entity_poly.pdbx_seq_one_letter_code
_entity_poly.pdbx_strand_id
1 'polypeptide(L)'
;MANTVVADRKATLAEVLAHADAIRRLITAHNLGAPRIRGDGTVVVHSDESGYRSVNRLSTEASRVVGAYVHVLTDDVPGAADTQPL
;
A
#
# COMPACT_ATOMS: atom_id res chain seq x y z
N MET A 1 -8.87 -4.14 -21.83
CA MET A 1 -9.81 -3.44 -20.94
C MET A 1 -9.01 -2.72 -19.86
N ALA A 2 -8.80 -1.42 -20.03
CA ALA A 2 -8.10 -0.60 -19.04
C ALA A 2 -9.11 -0.24 -17.93
N ASN A 3 -9.11 -1.01 -16.85
CA ASN A 3 -9.89 -0.68 -15.65
C ASN A 3 -9.11 0.39 -14.88
N THR A 4 -9.09 1.60 -15.44
CA THR A 4 -8.44 2.77 -14.86
C THR A 4 -9.19 3.10 -13.58
N VAL A 5 -8.61 2.74 -12.43
CA VAL A 5 -9.09 3.24 -11.14
C VAL A 5 -8.83 4.75 -11.17
N VAL A 6 -9.81 5.52 -11.61
CA VAL A 6 -9.80 6.98 -11.48
C VAL A 6 -10.11 7.27 -10.02
N ALA A 7 -9.07 7.21 -9.20
CA ALA A 7 -9.09 7.79 -7.88
C ALA A 7 -8.18 9.02 -7.93
N ASP A 8 -8.71 10.15 -8.38
CA ASP A 8 -8.02 11.44 -8.31
C ASP A 8 -7.68 11.82 -6.85
N ARG A 9 -8.21 11.08 -5.87
CA ARG A 9 -7.92 11.24 -4.45
C ARG A 9 -7.10 10.07 -3.88
N LYS A 10 -6.14 10.42 -3.03
CA LYS A 10 -5.44 9.50 -2.13
C LYS A 10 -6.40 8.99 -1.05
N ALA A 11 -6.28 7.71 -0.70
CA ALA A 11 -6.97 7.11 0.44
C ALA A 11 -6.50 7.76 1.75
N THR A 12 -7.44 8.01 2.66
CA THR A 12 -7.15 8.51 4.00
C THR A 12 -6.68 7.38 4.93
N LEU A 13 -6.06 7.73 6.06
CA LEU A 13 -5.68 6.75 7.09
C LEU A 13 -6.87 5.87 7.52
N ALA A 14 -8.03 6.48 7.77
CA ALA A 14 -9.21 5.75 8.21
C ALA A 14 -9.69 4.73 7.17
N GLU A 15 -9.64 5.07 5.88
CA GLU A 15 -10.05 4.16 4.80
C GLU A 15 -9.09 2.99 4.63
N VAL A 16 -7.78 3.24 4.78
CA VAL A 16 -6.77 2.19 4.73
C VAL A 16 -6.91 1.26 5.95
N LEU A 17 -7.13 1.80 7.15
CA LEU A 17 -7.36 0.99 8.35
C LEU A 17 -8.65 0.17 8.29
N ALA A 18 -9.74 0.74 7.73
CA ALA A 18 -10.99 0.02 7.52
C ALA A 18 -10.83 -1.22 6.62
N HIS A 19 -9.81 -1.23 5.76
CA HIS A 19 -9.49 -2.34 4.85
C HIS A 19 -8.17 -3.04 5.20
N ALA A 20 -7.63 -2.83 6.42
CA ALA A 20 -6.30 -3.30 6.80
C ALA A 20 -6.10 -4.81 6.57
N ASP A 21 -7.09 -5.64 6.94
CA ASP A 21 -6.99 -7.10 6.77
C ASP A 21 -6.94 -7.51 5.30
N ALA A 22 -7.67 -6.84 4.42
CA ALA A 22 -7.62 -7.11 2.99
C ALA A 22 -6.26 -6.67 2.41
N ILE A 23 -5.75 -5.52 2.84
CA ILE A 23 -4.43 -5.01 2.41
C ILE A 23 -3.32 -5.94 2.90
N ARG A 24 -3.36 -6.42 4.15
CA ARG A 24 -2.42 -7.41 4.70
C ARG A 24 -2.40 -8.70 3.87
N ARG A 25 -3.57 -9.21 3.46
CA ARG A 25 -3.64 -10.40 2.58
C ARG A 25 -2.99 -10.16 1.23
N LEU A 26 -3.18 -8.97 0.63
CA LEU A 26 -2.51 -8.59 -0.61
C LEU A 26 -1.00 -8.51 -0.44
N ILE A 27 -0.52 -7.88 0.65
CA ILE A 27 0.91 -7.80 0.99
C ILE A 27 1.53 -9.20 1.05
N THR A 28 0.89 -10.14 1.75
CA THR A 28 1.34 -11.54 1.81
C THR A 28 1.32 -12.20 0.43
N ALA A 29 0.28 -11.99 -0.38
CA ALA A 29 0.18 -12.56 -1.72
C ALA A 29 1.28 -12.07 -2.68
N HIS A 30 1.79 -10.85 -2.47
CA HIS A 30 2.91 -10.26 -3.22
C HIS A 30 4.29 -10.58 -2.61
N ASN A 31 4.37 -11.43 -1.58
CA ASN A 31 5.59 -11.73 -0.82
C ASN A 31 6.28 -10.48 -0.25
N LEU A 32 5.48 -9.49 0.15
CA LEU A 32 5.97 -8.26 0.77
C LEU A 32 5.93 -8.39 2.30
N GLY A 33 6.91 -7.80 2.97
CA GLY A 33 7.14 -7.96 4.40
C GLY A 33 6.86 -6.71 5.23
N ALA A 34 6.92 -6.87 6.55
CA ALA A 34 6.91 -5.79 7.56
C ALA A 34 5.92 -4.64 7.27
N PRO A 35 4.62 -4.94 7.09
CA PRO A 35 3.67 -3.92 6.70
C PRO A 35 3.42 -2.92 7.82
N ARG A 36 3.59 -1.65 7.46
CA ARG A 36 3.45 -0.51 8.35
C ARG A 36 2.61 0.56 7.67
N ILE A 37 2.11 1.50 8.44
CA ILE A 37 1.29 2.61 7.97
C ILE A 37 1.75 3.92 8.59
N ARG A 38 1.79 4.99 7.80
CA ARG A 38 2.01 6.37 8.27
C ARG A 38 0.69 7.03 8.66
N GLY A 39 0.78 8.09 9.46
CA GLY A 39 -0.39 8.88 9.88
C GLY A 39 -1.22 9.49 8.73
N ASP A 40 -0.67 9.55 7.51
CA ASP A 40 -1.35 10.03 6.31
C ASP A 40 -1.98 8.92 5.45
N GLY A 41 -1.99 7.68 5.94
CA GLY A 41 -2.53 6.51 5.23
C GLY A 41 -1.58 5.87 4.22
N THR A 42 -0.33 6.33 4.11
CA THR A 42 0.67 5.67 3.26
C THR A 42 1.05 4.31 3.84
N VAL A 43 0.98 3.26 3.02
CA VAL A 43 1.41 1.91 3.40
C VAL A 43 2.90 1.78 3.12
N VAL A 44 3.65 1.26 4.07
CA VAL A 44 5.09 0.98 3.95
C VAL A 44 5.30 -0.52 4.03
N VAL A 45 6.05 -1.07 3.09
CA VAL A 45 6.35 -2.50 2.99
C VAL A 45 7.84 -2.73 2.82
N HIS A 46 8.31 -3.91 3.23
CA HIS A 46 9.63 -4.39 2.87
C HIS A 46 9.55 -5.24 1.60
N SER A 47 10.55 -5.12 0.72
CA SER A 47 10.67 -5.93 -0.49
C SER A 47 12.13 -6.30 -0.72
N ASP A 48 12.40 -7.60 -0.87
CA ASP A 48 13.71 -8.13 -1.29
C ASP A 48 13.86 -8.15 -2.83
N GLU A 49 12.80 -7.80 -3.57
CA GLU A 49 12.79 -7.85 -5.04
C GLU A 49 13.58 -6.69 -5.64
N SER A 50 14.46 -6.99 -6.61
CA SER A 50 15.09 -5.95 -7.41
C SER A 50 14.06 -5.28 -8.31
N GLY A 51 13.62 -4.08 -7.92
CA GLY A 51 12.69 -3.25 -8.67
C GLY A 51 11.26 -3.29 -8.12
N TYR A 52 10.59 -2.14 -8.15
CA TYR A 52 9.33 -1.88 -7.44
C TYR A 52 8.07 -2.45 -8.14
N ARG A 53 8.17 -3.59 -8.85
CA ARG A 53 7.05 -4.16 -9.62
C ARG A 53 5.95 -4.73 -8.71
N SER A 54 6.31 -5.52 -7.71
CA SER A 54 5.39 -6.04 -6.69
C SER A 54 4.69 -4.92 -5.92
N VAL A 55 5.42 -3.86 -5.58
CA VAL A 55 4.90 -2.65 -4.91
C VAL A 55 3.84 -1.94 -5.77
N ASN A 56 4.12 -1.74 -7.06
CA ASN A 56 3.17 -1.13 -8.00
C ASN A 56 1.89 -1.97 -8.18
N ARG A 57 2.03 -3.30 -8.20
CA ARG A 57 0.87 -4.21 -8.25
C ARG A 57 0.04 -4.13 -6.97
N LEU A 58 0.70 -4.15 -5.81
CA LEU A 58 0.04 -3.97 -4.51
C LEU A 58 -0.75 -2.65 -4.48
N SER A 59 -0.13 -1.52 -4.85
CA SER A 59 -0.82 -0.22 -4.88
C SER A 59 -2.06 -0.25 -5.77
N THR A 60 -1.96 -0.87 -6.95
CA THR A 60 -3.09 -0.99 -7.89
C THR A 60 -4.22 -1.83 -7.31
N GLU A 61 -3.92 -2.99 -6.73
CA GLU A 61 -4.91 -3.90 -6.17
C GLU A 61 -5.54 -3.36 -4.88
N ALA A 62 -4.72 -2.79 -3.99
CA ALA A 62 -5.20 -2.13 -2.79
C ALA A 62 -6.13 -0.95 -3.13
N SER A 63 -5.81 -0.20 -4.19
CA SER A 63 -6.67 0.90 -4.63
C SER A 63 -8.05 0.42 -5.12
N ARG A 64 -8.12 -0.77 -5.72
CA ARG A 64 -9.41 -1.37 -6.11
C ARG A 64 -10.23 -1.82 -4.91
N VAL A 65 -9.57 -2.32 -3.86
CA VAL A 65 -10.22 -2.74 -2.61
C VAL A 65 -10.74 -1.54 -1.83
N VAL A 66 -9.92 -0.50 -1.67
CA VAL A 66 -10.27 0.71 -0.91
C VAL A 66 -11.20 1.63 -1.70
N GLY A 67 -11.19 1.56 -3.04
CA GLY A 67 -11.92 2.48 -3.91
C GLY A 67 -11.28 3.87 -4.02
N ALA A 68 -10.04 4.02 -3.57
CA ALA A 68 -9.23 5.25 -3.63
C ALA A 68 -7.75 4.91 -3.80
N TYR A 69 -6.92 5.86 -4.26
CA TYR A 69 -5.51 5.59 -4.50
C TYR A 69 -4.75 5.30 -3.20
N VAL A 70 -4.24 4.08 -3.07
CA VAL A 70 -3.39 3.67 -1.94
C VAL A 70 -1.93 3.90 -2.30
N HIS A 71 -1.32 4.88 -1.64
CA HIS A 71 0.10 5.17 -1.79
C HIS A 71 0.91 4.12 -1.02
N VAL A 72 1.85 3.47 -1.70
CA VAL A 72 2.73 2.44 -1.12
C VAL A 72 4.18 2.85 -1.30
N LEU A 73 4.96 2.78 -0.23
CA LEU A 73 6.41 2.97 -0.23
C LEU A 73 7.12 1.70 0.23
N THR A 74 8.35 1.53 -0.23
CA THR A 74 9.29 0.59 0.36
C THR A 74 9.98 1.21 1.58
N ASP A 75 10.61 0.39 2.42
CA ASP A 75 11.29 0.87 3.62
C ASP A 75 12.74 1.32 3.41
N ASP A 76 13.25 1.21 2.17
CA ASP A 76 14.54 1.72 1.72
C ASP A 76 14.55 3.23 1.44
N VAL A 77 13.40 3.92 1.51
CA VAL A 77 13.29 5.37 1.29
C VAL A 77 13.20 6.17 2.60
N PRO A 78 13.76 7.40 2.64
CA PRO A 78 13.67 8.28 3.82
C PRO A 78 12.24 8.55 4.31
N GLY A 79 11.27 8.47 3.40
CA GLY A 79 9.84 8.65 3.68
C GLY A 79 9.18 7.54 4.50
N ALA A 80 9.91 6.47 4.86
CA ALA A 80 9.46 5.36 5.69
C ALA A 80 9.58 5.64 7.21
N ALA A 81 10.01 6.84 7.62
CA ALA A 81 10.03 7.26 9.02
C ALA A 81 8.61 7.50 9.57
N ASP A 82 8.45 7.42 10.90
CA ASP A 82 7.20 7.70 11.63
C ASP A 82 6.01 6.83 11.20
N THR A 83 6.24 5.51 11.20
CA THR A 83 5.27 4.48 10.85
C THR A 83 4.88 3.64 12.05
N GLN A 84 3.64 3.14 12.07
CA GLN A 84 3.15 2.13 13.03
C GLN A 84 2.78 0.82 12.30
N PRO A 85 2.65 -0.33 13.00
CA PRO A 85 2.17 -1.55 12.37
C PRO A 85 0.83 -1.33 11.66
N LEU A 86 0.71 -1.80 10.41
CA LEU A 86 -0.54 -1.76 9.65
C LEU A 86 -1.50 -2.81 10.21
#